data_AF-A0A257H3P0-F1
#
_entry.id   AF-A0A257H3P0-F1
#
_cell.length_a   1.000
_cell.length_b   1.000
_cell.length_c   1.000
_cell.angle_alpha   90.00
_cell.angle_beta   90.00
_cell.angle_gamma   90.00
#
_symmetry.space_group_name_H-M   'P 1'
#
loop_
_entity.id
_entity.type
_entity.pdbx_description
1 polymer ?
#
loop_
_entity_poly.entity_id
_entity_poly.type
_entity_poly.pdbx_seq_one_letter_code
_entity_poly.pdbx_strand_id
1 'polypeptide(L)'
;MSRTNWCSEDDPHDPSVPTYFPPRVSRRKPEWLTKHPELNDYLDLFEEIYAALHADSRRLAMMGARAVIDMAMTQMAGSDQGNFTVGLNALEADRRLTQEERQLIDAAFNAGSAAMHRGHKPAIEDVNTVIDIVERVVHAEVLKKKARELAESTPKRPPRKPKTKIKVDKVAQ
;
A
#
# COMPACT_ATOMS: atom_id res chain seq x y z
N MET A 1 -16.82 -6.37 -24.77
CA MET A 1 -17.87 -7.36 -25.15
C MET A 1 -18.44 -7.96 -23.87
N SER A 2 -19.75 -8.15 -23.74
CA SER A 2 -20.35 -8.87 -22.60
C SER A 2 -20.85 -10.24 -23.06
N ARG A 3 -20.62 -11.27 -22.25
CA ARG A 3 -21.20 -12.60 -22.43
C ARG A 3 -22.10 -12.93 -21.25
N THR A 4 -23.29 -13.41 -21.56
CA THR A 4 -24.12 -14.19 -20.65
C THR A 4 -23.85 -15.66 -20.98
N ASN A 5 -23.15 -16.35 -20.08
CA ASN A 5 -23.00 -17.79 -20.20
C ASN A 5 -24.19 -18.46 -19.53
N TRP A 6 -24.73 -19.47 -20.18
CA TRP A 6 -25.67 -20.41 -19.57
C TRP A 6 -24.88 -21.67 -19.24
N CYS A 7 -24.67 -21.95 -17.95
CA CYS A 7 -24.16 -23.24 -17.50
C CYS A 7 -25.34 -24.09 -17.03
N SER A 8 -25.36 -25.39 -17.39
CA SER A 8 -26.43 -26.31 -16.97
C SER A 8 -26.49 -26.54 -15.45
N GLU A 9 -25.49 -26.07 -14.72
CA GLU A 9 -25.38 -26.13 -13.27
C GLU A 9 -25.90 -24.85 -12.58
N ASP A 10 -26.19 -23.79 -13.34
CA ASP A 10 -26.76 -22.56 -12.79
C ASP A 10 -28.26 -22.77 -12.49
N ASP A 11 -28.73 -22.29 -11.34
CA ASP A 11 -30.16 -22.31 -11.00
C ASP A 11 -30.92 -21.39 -11.98
N PRO A 12 -31.99 -21.86 -12.65
CA PRO A 12 -32.79 -21.04 -13.58
C PRO A 12 -33.39 -19.78 -12.94
N HIS A 13 -33.46 -19.72 -11.61
CA HIS A 13 -34.00 -18.59 -10.86
C HIS A 13 -32.93 -17.60 -10.37
N ASP A 14 -31.63 -17.89 -10.53
CA ASP A 14 -30.56 -16.96 -10.16
C ASP A 14 -30.41 -15.89 -11.26
N PRO A 15 -30.39 -14.58 -10.94
CA PRO A 15 -30.14 -13.55 -11.94
C PRO A 15 -28.82 -13.78 -12.69
N SER A 16 -28.89 -13.95 -14.02
CA SER A 16 -27.71 -14.06 -14.86
C SER A 16 -26.88 -12.77 -14.79
N VAL A 17 -25.71 -12.81 -14.16
CA VAL A 17 -24.81 -11.65 -14.08
C VAL A 17 -23.94 -11.59 -15.34
N PRO A 18 -24.05 -10.57 -16.19
CA PRO A 18 -23.26 -10.48 -17.41
C PRO A 18 -21.77 -10.34 -17.09
N THR A 19 -20.95 -11.22 -17.67
CA THR A 19 -19.48 -11.16 -17.54
C THR A 19 -18.90 -10.34 -18.69
N TYR A 20 -18.00 -9.41 -18.41
CA TYR A 20 -17.40 -8.49 -19.40
C TYR A 20 -15.96 -8.89 -19.73
N PHE A 21 -15.59 -8.81 -21.01
CA PHE A 21 -14.19 -8.98 -21.46
C PHE A 21 -13.70 -7.77 -22.29
N PRO A 22 -12.54 -7.17 -21.93
CA PRO A 22 -11.81 -7.39 -20.67
C PRO A 22 -12.69 -6.98 -19.46
N PRO A 23 -12.43 -7.53 -18.27
CA PRO A 23 -13.20 -7.18 -17.08
C PRO A 23 -13.15 -5.68 -16.83
N ARG A 24 -14.27 -5.13 -16.36
CA ARG A 24 -14.46 -3.68 -16.16
C ARG A 24 -13.49 -3.08 -15.13
N VAL A 25 -12.83 -3.94 -14.36
CA VAL A 25 -11.90 -3.60 -13.29
C VAL A 25 -10.48 -3.91 -13.72
N SER A 26 -9.88 -2.91 -14.36
CA SER A 26 -8.46 -2.89 -14.70
C SER A 26 -7.82 -1.74 -13.94
N ARG A 27 -7.18 -2.03 -12.81
CA ARG A 27 -6.30 -1.08 -12.14
C ARG A 27 -4.99 -1.04 -12.90
N ARG A 28 -4.51 0.15 -13.27
CA ARG A 28 -3.21 0.31 -13.93
C ARG A 28 -2.10 0.19 -12.88
N LYS A 29 -1.09 -0.63 -13.16
CA LYS A 29 0.14 -0.70 -12.38
C LYS A 29 0.81 0.68 -12.30
N PRO A 30 1.24 1.13 -11.11
CA PRO A 30 1.95 2.39 -11.00
C PRO A 30 3.32 2.29 -11.66
N GLU A 31 3.74 3.37 -12.30
CA GLU A 31 4.98 3.39 -13.08
C GLU A 31 6.22 3.16 -12.21
N TRP A 32 6.20 3.63 -10.95
CA TRP A 32 7.31 3.47 -10.02
C TRP A 32 7.62 2.00 -9.78
N LEU A 33 6.61 1.12 -9.74
CA LEU A 33 6.82 -0.29 -9.46
C LEU A 33 7.76 -0.92 -10.50
N THR A 34 7.57 -0.63 -11.78
CA THR A 34 8.41 -1.17 -12.87
C THR A 34 9.83 -0.60 -12.96
N LYS A 35 10.13 0.51 -12.29
CA LYS A 35 11.40 1.26 -12.43
C LYS A 35 12.45 0.89 -11.39
N HIS A 36 12.13 0.01 -10.45
CA HIS A 36 12.93 -0.25 -9.25
C HIS A 36 13.31 -1.74 -9.14
N PRO A 37 14.44 -2.17 -9.75
CA PRO A 37 14.90 -3.57 -9.68
C PRO A 37 15.25 -4.02 -8.26
N GLU A 38 15.47 -3.10 -7.32
CA GLU A 38 15.64 -3.42 -5.90
C GLU A 38 14.38 -3.97 -5.23
N LEU A 39 13.22 -3.91 -5.91
CA LEU A 39 11.96 -4.45 -5.43
C LEU A 39 11.69 -5.87 -5.93
N ASN A 40 12.66 -6.59 -6.52
CA ASN A 40 12.42 -7.88 -7.16
C ASN A 40 11.51 -8.83 -6.35
N ASP A 41 11.73 -8.95 -5.03
CA ASP A 41 10.88 -9.79 -4.16
C ASP A 41 9.40 -9.36 -4.16
N TYR A 42 9.14 -8.05 -4.22
CA TYR A 42 7.78 -7.50 -4.32
C TYR A 42 7.22 -7.57 -5.74
N LEU A 43 8.05 -7.42 -6.76
CA LEU A 43 7.61 -7.29 -8.15
C LEU A 43 6.87 -8.52 -8.62
N ASP A 44 7.42 -9.70 -8.38
CA ASP A 44 6.79 -10.97 -8.78
C ASP A 44 5.42 -11.14 -8.10
N LEU A 45 5.34 -10.81 -6.81
CA LEU A 45 4.09 -10.89 -6.05
C LEU A 45 3.05 -9.84 -6.53
N PHE A 46 3.48 -8.63 -6.86
CA PHE A 46 2.59 -7.64 -7.45
C PHE A 46 2.13 -8.06 -8.86
N GLU A 47 2.99 -8.66 -9.68
CA GLU A 47 2.60 -9.19 -10.99
C GLU A 47 1.45 -10.18 -10.86
N GLU A 48 1.53 -11.11 -9.91
CA GLU A 48 0.45 -12.06 -9.60
C GLU A 48 -0.82 -11.37 -9.06
N ILE A 49 -0.68 -10.41 -8.15
CA ILE A 49 -1.81 -9.64 -7.62
C ILE A 49 -2.54 -8.91 -8.75
N TYR A 50 -1.79 -8.25 -9.63
CA TYR A 50 -2.36 -7.52 -10.75
C TYR A 50 -2.98 -8.44 -11.78
N ALA A 51 -2.41 -9.61 -12.04
CA ALA A 51 -3.05 -10.64 -12.86
C ALA A 51 -4.40 -11.08 -12.24
N ALA A 52 -4.45 -11.28 -10.92
CA ALA A 52 -5.69 -11.60 -10.21
C ALA A 52 -6.72 -10.45 -10.29
N LEU A 53 -6.30 -9.20 -10.16
CA LEU A 53 -7.17 -8.03 -10.35
C LEU A 53 -7.74 -7.97 -11.76
N HIS A 54 -6.89 -8.16 -12.78
CA HIS A 54 -7.27 -8.21 -14.19
C HIS A 54 -8.15 -9.42 -14.54
N ALA A 55 -8.31 -10.38 -13.63
CA ALA A 55 -9.22 -11.52 -13.77
C ALA A 55 -10.46 -11.41 -12.86
N ASP A 56 -10.71 -10.26 -12.22
CA ASP A 56 -11.73 -10.07 -11.15
C ASP A 56 -11.66 -11.13 -10.02
N SER A 57 -10.47 -11.69 -9.80
CA SER A 57 -10.18 -12.68 -8.74
C SER A 57 -9.89 -11.99 -7.42
N ARG A 58 -10.89 -11.26 -6.91
CA ARG A 58 -10.77 -10.35 -5.76
C ARG A 58 -10.20 -11.00 -4.49
N ARG A 59 -10.64 -12.22 -4.15
CA ARG A 59 -10.13 -12.94 -2.97
C ARG A 59 -8.64 -13.28 -3.11
N LEU A 60 -8.20 -13.69 -4.31
CA LEU A 60 -6.79 -13.96 -4.58
C LEU A 60 -5.96 -12.68 -4.46
N ALA A 61 -6.45 -11.57 -5.05
CA ALA A 61 -5.79 -10.27 -4.93
C ALA A 61 -5.65 -9.83 -3.45
N MET A 62 -6.66 -10.06 -2.61
CA MET A 62 -6.58 -9.76 -1.17
C MET A 62 -5.56 -10.64 -0.42
N MET A 63 -5.44 -11.92 -0.80
CA MET A 63 -4.44 -12.82 -0.21
C MET A 63 -3.03 -12.42 -0.63
N GLY A 64 -2.82 -12.02 -1.89
CA GLY A 64 -1.54 -11.48 -2.33
C GLY A 64 -1.22 -10.15 -1.63
N ALA A 65 -2.19 -9.24 -1.50
CA ALA A 65 -2.04 -7.99 -0.76
C ALA A 65 -1.61 -8.22 0.70
N ARG A 66 -2.22 -9.21 1.36
CA ARG A 66 -1.86 -9.68 2.70
C ARG A 66 -0.41 -10.18 2.76
N ALA A 67 0.03 -10.96 1.77
CA ALA A 67 1.39 -11.46 1.69
C ALA A 67 2.43 -10.34 1.48
N VAL A 68 2.11 -9.32 0.66
CA VAL A 68 2.99 -8.14 0.49
C VAL A 68 3.19 -7.42 1.82
N ILE A 69 2.12 -7.27 2.62
CA ILE A 69 2.21 -6.65 3.95
C ILE A 69 3.13 -7.44 4.88
N ASP A 70 3.02 -8.77 4.94
CA ASP A 70 3.93 -9.60 5.76
C ASP A 70 5.38 -9.43 5.36
N MET A 71 5.64 -9.45 4.05
CA MET A 71 6.98 -9.30 3.50
C MET A 71 7.53 -7.91 3.84
N ALA A 72 6.75 -6.84 3.65
CA ALA A 72 7.12 -5.49 4.05
C ALA A 72 7.41 -5.38 5.55
N MET A 73 6.57 -5.94 6.42
CA MET A 73 6.83 -5.89 7.86
C MET A 73 8.11 -6.62 8.24
N THR A 74 8.36 -7.80 7.65
CA THR A 74 9.59 -8.57 7.87
C THR A 74 10.82 -7.79 7.42
N GLN A 75 10.77 -7.18 6.22
CA GLN A 75 11.87 -6.34 5.72
C GLN A 75 12.11 -5.10 6.59
N MET A 76 11.04 -4.42 7.02
CA MET A 76 11.12 -3.24 7.88
C MET A 76 11.69 -3.56 9.27
N ALA A 77 11.35 -4.73 9.83
CA ALA A 77 11.81 -5.18 11.14
C ALA A 77 13.24 -5.76 11.08
N GLY A 78 13.68 -6.22 9.91
CA GLY A 78 14.98 -6.85 9.69
C GLY A 78 15.06 -8.33 10.11
N SER A 79 13.98 -8.86 10.69
CA SER A 79 13.81 -10.29 10.98
C SER A 79 12.33 -10.63 11.12
N ASP A 80 11.98 -11.89 10.92
CA ASP A 80 10.63 -12.39 11.16
C ASP A 80 10.30 -12.31 12.66
N GLN A 81 9.16 -11.70 12.98
CA GLN A 81 8.65 -11.50 14.34
C GLN A 81 7.61 -12.57 14.72
N GLY A 82 7.28 -13.47 13.78
CA GLY A 82 6.31 -14.57 13.92
C GLY A 82 4.86 -14.11 13.91
N ASN A 83 4.48 -13.20 14.81
CA ASN A 83 3.13 -12.64 14.87
C ASN A 83 3.11 -11.22 14.29
N PHE A 84 2.21 -10.98 13.33
CA PHE A 84 2.01 -9.68 12.71
C PHE A 84 1.78 -8.56 13.73
N THR A 85 0.92 -8.76 14.74
CA THR A 85 0.66 -7.73 15.77
C THR A 85 1.91 -7.43 16.59
N VAL A 86 2.75 -8.43 16.84
CA VAL A 86 4.03 -8.26 17.55
C VAL A 86 4.98 -7.44 16.68
N GLY A 87 5.09 -7.76 15.39
CA GLY A 87 5.91 -6.98 14.46
C GLY A 87 5.45 -5.52 14.33
N LEU A 88 4.15 -5.29 14.25
CA LEU A 88 3.58 -3.94 14.15
C LEU A 88 3.86 -3.11 15.42
N ASN A 89 3.73 -3.71 16.60
CA ASN A 89 4.07 -3.07 17.87
C ASN A 89 5.58 -2.75 17.95
N ALA A 90 6.45 -3.66 17.49
CA ALA A 90 7.89 -3.44 17.49
C ALA A 90 8.28 -2.27 16.55
N LEU A 91 7.70 -2.21 15.35
CA LEU A 91 7.97 -1.14 14.38
C LEU A 91 7.50 0.24 14.87
N GLU A 92 6.39 0.30 15.60
CA GLU A 92 5.92 1.54 16.23
C GLU A 92 6.83 1.97 17.39
N ALA A 93 7.23 1.03 18.25
CA ALA A 93 8.16 1.28 19.36
C ALA A 93 9.51 1.81 18.86
N ASP A 94 10.00 1.27 17.74
CA ASP A 94 11.22 1.70 17.06
C ASP A 94 11.06 2.99 16.25
N ARG A 95 9.88 3.61 16.26
CA ARG A 95 9.53 4.82 15.49
C ARG A 95 9.76 4.67 13.98
N ARG A 96 9.66 3.44 13.47
CA ARG A 96 9.70 3.13 12.03
C ARG A 96 8.35 3.33 11.37
N LEU A 97 7.27 3.22 12.14
CA LEU A 97 5.90 3.52 11.72
C LEU A 97 5.28 4.53 12.67
N THR A 98 4.48 5.43 12.11
CA THR A 98 3.57 6.30 12.86
C THR A 98 2.29 5.54 13.24
N GLN A 99 1.56 6.05 14.24
CA GLN A 99 0.30 5.46 14.66
C GLN A 99 -0.74 5.44 13.52
N GLU A 100 -0.76 6.47 12.68
CA GLU A 100 -1.66 6.56 11.51
C GLU A 100 -1.30 5.52 10.44
N GLU A 101 0.00 5.36 10.15
CA GLU A 101 0.49 4.30 9.26
C GLU A 101 0.08 2.91 9.75
N ARG A 102 0.25 2.66 11.05
CA ARG A 102 -0.15 1.41 11.69
C ARG A 102 -1.63 1.10 11.43
N GLN A 103 -2.53 2.06 11.61
CA GLN A 103 -3.97 1.87 11.41
C GLN A 103 -4.31 1.49 9.97
N LEU A 104 -3.66 2.13 8.99
CA LEU A 104 -3.84 1.82 7.58
C LEU A 104 -3.39 0.39 7.26
N ILE A 105 -2.21 -0.01 7.72
CA ILE A 105 -1.66 -1.34 7.48
C ILE A 105 -2.53 -2.41 8.14
N ASP A 106 -3.00 -2.17 9.37
CA ASP A 106 -3.88 -3.10 10.10
C ASP A 106 -5.23 -3.30 9.39
N ALA A 107 -5.81 -2.24 8.82
CA ALA A 107 -7.04 -2.34 8.05
C ALA A 107 -6.87 -3.26 6.82
N ALA A 108 -5.81 -3.04 6.03
CA ALA A 108 -5.50 -3.87 4.86
C ALA A 108 -5.19 -5.32 5.23
N PHE A 109 -4.42 -5.53 6.29
CA PHE A 109 -4.11 -6.85 6.85
C PHE A 109 -5.38 -7.61 7.25
N ASN A 110 -6.29 -6.94 7.96
CA ASN A 110 -7.52 -7.55 8.46
C ASN A 110 -8.48 -7.93 7.33
N ALA A 111 -8.57 -7.09 6.28
CA ALA A 111 -9.36 -7.38 5.10
C ALA A 111 -8.80 -8.59 4.32
N GLY A 112 -7.48 -8.66 4.16
CA GLY A 112 -6.79 -9.82 3.57
C GLY A 112 -7.01 -11.11 4.36
N SER A 113 -6.86 -11.04 5.68
CA SER A 113 -7.12 -12.17 6.59
C SER A 113 -8.59 -12.61 6.56
N ALA A 114 -9.53 -11.67 6.38
CA ALA A 114 -10.96 -11.97 6.20
C ALA A 114 -11.21 -12.77 4.92
N ALA A 115 -10.56 -12.37 3.82
CA ALA A 115 -10.69 -13.04 2.53
C ALA A 115 -10.11 -14.46 2.57
N MET A 116 -9.00 -14.66 3.27
CA MET A 116 -8.28 -15.93 3.41
C MET A 116 -9.01 -16.93 4.33
N HIS A 117 -9.39 -16.51 5.54
CA HIS A 117 -9.87 -17.44 6.57
C HIS A 117 -11.39 -17.43 6.76
N ARG A 118 -12.02 -16.27 6.58
CA ARG A 118 -13.43 -16.06 6.97
C ARG A 118 -14.39 -16.12 5.78
N GLY A 119 -13.90 -16.47 4.59
CA GLY A 119 -14.74 -16.50 3.40
C GLY A 119 -15.32 -15.13 3.04
N HIS A 120 -14.69 -14.01 3.42
CA HIS A 120 -15.17 -12.66 3.07
C HIS A 120 -14.91 -12.33 1.58
N LYS A 121 -15.96 -11.94 0.84
CA LYS A 121 -15.87 -11.47 -0.55
C LYS A 121 -15.88 -9.94 -0.57
N PRO A 122 -14.74 -9.27 -0.74
CA PRO A 122 -14.69 -7.81 -0.71
C PRO A 122 -15.40 -7.20 -1.93
N ALA A 123 -15.95 -6.00 -1.73
CA ALA A 123 -16.38 -5.16 -2.84
C ALA A 123 -15.15 -4.65 -3.62
N ILE A 124 -15.36 -4.17 -4.84
CA ILE A 124 -14.23 -3.71 -5.66
C ILE A 124 -13.58 -2.47 -5.06
N GLU A 125 -14.38 -1.59 -4.47
CA GLU A 125 -13.93 -0.37 -3.79
C GLU A 125 -13.01 -0.70 -2.62
N ASP A 126 -13.35 -1.75 -1.84
CA ASP A 126 -12.53 -2.24 -0.74
C ASP A 126 -11.20 -2.81 -1.24
N VAL A 127 -11.26 -3.61 -2.32
CA VAL A 127 -10.04 -4.18 -2.95
C VAL A 127 -9.12 -3.06 -3.41
N ASN A 128 -9.65 -2.05 -4.12
CA ASN A 128 -8.85 -0.92 -4.59
C ASN A 128 -8.20 -0.17 -3.43
N THR A 129 -8.95 0.06 -2.35
CA THR A 129 -8.45 0.73 -1.15
C THR A 129 -7.32 -0.07 -0.50
N VAL A 130 -7.44 -1.40 -0.42
CA VAL A 130 -6.38 -2.26 0.12
C VAL A 130 -5.14 -2.22 -0.76
N ILE A 131 -5.30 -2.27 -2.08
CA ILE A 131 -4.17 -2.18 -3.02
C ILE A 131 -3.48 -0.81 -2.92
N ASP A 132 -4.23 0.30 -2.74
CA ASP A 132 -3.65 1.63 -2.47
C ASP A 132 -2.77 1.62 -1.22
N ILE A 133 -3.24 1.01 -0.13
CA ILE A 133 -2.49 0.91 1.13
C ILE A 133 -1.19 0.10 0.91
N VAL A 134 -1.29 -1.04 0.24
CA VAL A 134 -0.15 -1.92 -0.01
C VAL A 134 0.90 -1.26 -0.91
N GLU A 135 0.46 -0.61 -1.98
CA GLU A 135 1.33 0.19 -2.85
C GLU A 135 2.03 1.30 -2.07
N ARG A 136 1.30 2.00 -1.18
CA ARG A 136 1.88 3.06 -0.35
C ARG A 136 2.98 2.54 0.57
N VAL A 137 2.77 1.40 1.22
CA VAL A 137 3.75 0.78 2.13
C VAL A 137 5.05 0.50 1.38
N VAL A 138 4.97 -0.19 0.24
CA VAL A 138 6.17 -0.53 -0.54
C VAL A 138 6.82 0.71 -1.15
N HIS A 139 6.02 1.65 -1.67
CA HIS A 139 6.56 2.88 -2.25
C HIS A 139 7.26 3.77 -1.21
N ALA A 140 6.81 3.76 0.05
CA ALA A 140 7.45 4.51 1.13
C ALA A 140 8.91 4.09 1.32
N GLU A 141 9.23 2.81 1.16
CA GLU A 141 10.61 2.30 1.25
C GLU A 141 11.48 2.84 0.11
N VAL A 142 10.96 2.86 -1.12
CA VAL A 142 11.62 3.45 -2.29
C VAL A 142 11.87 4.94 -2.08
N LEU A 143 10.83 5.66 -1.63
CA LEU A 143 10.91 7.10 -1.39
C LEU A 143 11.91 7.44 -0.28
N LYS A 144 12.07 6.60 0.74
CA LYS A 144 13.05 6.80 1.80
C LYS A 144 14.48 6.84 1.27
N LYS A 145 14.81 6.01 0.27
CA LYS A 145 16.12 6.04 -0.40
C LYS A 145 16.28 7.33 -1.22
N LYS A 146 15.31 7.62 -2.09
CA LYS A 146 15.31 8.83 -2.94
C LYS A 146 15.37 10.13 -2.13
N ALA A 147 14.70 10.17 -0.97
CA ALA A 147 14.71 11.33 -0.08
C ALA A 147 16.11 11.62 0.48
N ARG A 148 16.93 10.59 0.73
CA ARG A 148 18.32 10.76 1.17
C ARG A 148 19.18 11.36 0.06
N GLU A 149 19.10 10.80 -1.15
CA GLU A 149 19.80 11.32 -2.34
C GLU A 149 19.39 12.77 -2.66
N LEU A 150 18.10 13.08 -2.51
CA LEU A 150 17.58 14.43 -2.69
C LEU A 150 18.11 15.38 -1.63
N ALA A 151 18.18 14.96 -0.36
CA ALA A 151 18.72 15.78 0.72
C ALA A 151 20.22 16.09 0.53
N GLU A 152 20.99 15.16 -0.02
CA GLU A 152 22.42 15.32 -0.32
C GLU A 152 22.65 16.27 -1.51
N SER A 153 21.81 16.20 -2.54
CA SER A 153 21.90 17.07 -3.72
C SER A 153 21.31 18.48 -3.50
N THR A 154 20.45 18.65 -2.50
CA THR A 154 19.82 19.94 -2.21
C THR A 154 20.80 20.89 -1.51
N PRO A 155 21.13 22.07 -2.08
CA PRO A 155 22.06 23.00 -1.48
C PRO A 155 21.53 23.51 -0.12
N LYS A 156 22.44 23.64 0.86
CA LYS A 156 22.08 24.15 2.19
C LYS A 156 21.55 25.57 2.09
N ARG A 157 20.41 25.82 2.74
CA ARG A 157 19.81 27.14 2.82
C ARG A 157 20.81 28.15 3.42
N PRO A 158 21.01 29.33 2.80
CA PRO A 158 21.89 30.35 3.36
C PRO A 158 21.38 30.81 4.73
N PRO A 159 22.29 31.14 5.67
CA PRO A 159 21.90 31.60 6.99
C PRO A 159 21.05 32.87 6.89
N ARG A 160 19.95 32.92 7.64
CA ARG A 160 19.11 34.13 7.72
C ARG A 160 19.91 35.24 8.39
N LYS A 161 19.97 36.42 7.78
CA LYS A 161 20.56 37.61 8.41
C LYS A 161 19.87 37.86 9.76
N PRO A 162 20.61 38.07 10.86
CA PRO A 162 20.01 38.35 12.15
C PRO A 162 19.20 39.64 12.07
N LYS A 163 17.99 39.65 12.65
CA LYS A 163 17.17 40.85 12.74
C LYS A 163 17.90 41.88 13.60
N THR A 164 18.28 43.01 13.02
CA THR A 164 18.88 44.13 13.74
C THR A 164 17.90 44.58 14.81
N LYS A 165 18.26 44.44 16.10
CA LYS A 165 17.46 44.99 17.20
C LYS A 165 17.54 46.51 17.11
N ILE A 166 16.44 47.16 16.72
CA ILE A 166 16.31 48.61 16.81
C ILE A 166 16.35 48.94 18.30
N LYS A 167 17.45 49.55 18.77
CA LYS A 167 17.50 50.15 20.10
C LYS A 167 16.58 51.37 20.05
N VAL A 168 15.43 51.26 20.72
CA VAL A 168 14.60 52.42 21.01
C VAL A 168 15.27 53.10 22.20
N ASP A 169 16.00 54.18 21.93
CA ASP A 169 16.58 55.01 22.97
C ASP A 169 15.44 55.63 23.79
N LYS A 170 15.42 55.30 25.09
CA LYS A 170 14.54 55.94 26.06
C LYS A 170 14.94 57.41 26.17
N VAL A 171 14.12 58.29 25.61
CA VAL A 171 14.17 59.73 25.90
C VAL A 171 13.74 59.91 27.36
N ALA A 172 14.65 60.40 28.18
CA ALA A 172 14.40 60.81 29.56
C ALA A 172 13.52 62.06 29.57
N GLN A 173 12.48 62.04 30.40
CA GLN A 173 11.82 63.19 31.00
C GLN A 173 11.62 62.90 32.48
#